data_AF-A0A6P6XAP0-F1
#
_entry.id   AF-A0A6P6XAP0-F1
#
_cell.length_a   1.000
_cell.length_b   1.000
_cell.length_c   1.000
_cell.angle_alpha   90.00
_cell.angle_beta   90.00
_cell.angle_gamma   90.00
#
_symmetry.space_group_name_H-M   'P 1'
#
loop_
_entity.id
_entity.type
_entity.pdbx_description
1 polymer ?
#
loop_
_entity_poly.entity_id
_entity_poly.type
_entity_poly.pdbx_seq_one_letter_code
_entity_poly.pdbx_strand_id
1 'polypeptide(L)'
;MQPNWRGLPRLEARNYISVYEKDHSHKTTLLKLAKLDFNMLQSLHKEELHEISLWWKELDFARKLPFARDRIVVDYLWIVGVYFEPQYGLPRKILSKVIAMASVIDDVYDVYGTYKELEIFTEAIERWDVGCIKQLPDYMKICYQTLLDVFEEIEQAMVKTGRSYQSYYAKEAMKMLIRAYFVEAKWLGMAMGAGSFV
;
A
#
# COMPACT_ATOMS: atom_id res chain seq x y z
N MET A 1 6.84 -24.94 15.45
CA MET A 1 5.62 -24.63 14.68
C MET A 1 5.11 -23.28 15.15
N GLN A 2 4.88 -22.33 14.24
CA GLN A 2 4.18 -21.10 14.60
C GLN A 2 2.71 -21.44 14.90
N PRO A 3 2.04 -20.74 15.84
CA PRO A 3 0.63 -20.97 16.11
C PRO A 3 -0.23 -20.61 14.90
N ASN A 4 -1.09 -21.52 14.44
CA ASN A 4 -1.89 -21.35 13.21
C ASN A 4 -2.74 -20.06 13.19
N TRP A 5 -3.20 -19.58 14.34
CA TRP A 5 -4.02 -18.36 14.44
C TRP A 5 -3.22 -17.06 14.29
N ARG A 6 -1.88 -17.13 14.34
CA ARG A 6 -0.98 -16.01 14.05
C ARG A 6 -0.45 -16.02 12.62
N GLY A 7 -0.66 -17.11 11.89
CA GLY A 7 -0.22 -17.26 10.51
C GLY A 7 -1.19 -16.63 9.52
N LEU A 8 -0.67 -16.18 8.38
CA LEU A 8 -1.53 -15.72 7.28
C LEU A 8 -2.30 -16.93 6.73
N PRO A 9 -3.66 -16.88 6.68
CA PRO A 9 -4.47 -18.04 6.32
C PRO A 9 -4.01 -18.73 5.03
N ARG A 10 -3.58 -17.94 4.06
CA ARG A 10 -3.16 -18.44 2.75
C ARG A 10 -1.80 -19.13 2.76
N LEU A 11 -0.86 -18.64 3.56
CA LEU A 11 0.46 -19.25 3.74
C LEU A 11 0.32 -20.57 4.52
N GLU A 12 -0.49 -20.56 5.58
CA GLU A 12 -0.80 -21.77 6.34
C GLU A 12 -1.52 -22.81 5.50
N ALA A 13 -2.46 -22.41 4.63
CA ALA A 13 -3.10 -23.32 3.68
C ALA A 13 -2.09 -23.98 2.73
N ARG A 14 -1.12 -23.22 2.20
CA ARG A 14 -0.08 -23.78 1.32
C ARG A 14 0.77 -24.83 2.03
N ASN A 15 1.14 -24.58 3.29
CA ASN A 15 1.90 -25.49 4.13
C ASN A 15 1.05 -26.73 4.47
N TYR A 16 -0.19 -26.53 4.87
CA TYR A 16 -1.09 -27.59 5.32
C TYR A 16 -1.49 -28.53 4.17
N ILE A 17 -1.68 -28.04 2.94
CA ILE A 17 -1.91 -28.91 1.77
C ILE A 17 -0.79 -29.96 1.63
N SER A 18 0.47 -29.56 1.83
CA SER A 18 1.62 -30.48 1.73
C SER A 18 1.73 -31.44 2.91
N VAL A 19 1.24 -31.06 4.09
CA VAL A 19 1.15 -31.95 5.26
C VAL A 19 0.01 -32.94 5.09
N TYR A 20 -1.18 -32.46 4.71
CA TYR A 20 -2.39 -33.25 4.52
C TYR A 20 -2.24 -34.30 3.42
N GLU A 21 -1.47 -34.00 2.37
CA GLU A 21 -1.13 -34.98 1.33
C GLU A 21 -0.36 -36.21 1.84
N LYS A 22 0.39 -36.07 2.94
CA LYS A 22 1.18 -37.16 3.54
C LYS A 22 0.37 -37.99 4.55
N ASP A 23 -0.81 -37.53 4.96
CA ASP A 23 -1.65 -38.24 5.92
C ASP A 23 -2.31 -39.45 5.24
N HIS A 24 -2.13 -40.66 5.78
CA HIS A 24 -2.73 -41.88 5.22
C HIS A 24 -4.27 -41.88 5.24
N SER A 25 -4.89 -41.06 6.08
CA SER A 25 -6.35 -40.97 6.25
C SER A 25 -6.99 -39.80 5.49
N HIS A 26 -6.22 -39.09 4.65
CA HIS A 26 -6.72 -37.90 3.97
C HIS A 26 -7.86 -38.20 2.99
N LYS A 27 -8.79 -37.27 2.85
CA LYS A 27 -9.87 -37.33 1.86
C LYS A 27 -9.34 -36.81 0.53
N THR A 28 -9.19 -37.70 -0.45
CA THR A 28 -8.69 -37.37 -1.80
C THR A 28 -9.46 -36.24 -2.47
N THR A 29 -10.79 -36.22 -2.32
CA THR A 29 -11.65 -35.17 -2.89
C THR A 29 -11.34 -33.80 -2.30
N LEU A 30 -11.13 -33.71 -0.98
CA LEU A 30 -10.79 -32.46 -0.30
C LEU A 30 -9.40 -31.95 -0.73
N LEU A 31 -8.41 -32.84 -0.80
CA LEU A 31 -7.06 -32.48 -1.23
C LEU A 31 -7.04 -31.95 -2.68
N LYS A 32 -7.78 -32.60 -3.58
CA LYS A 32 -7.92 -32.15 -4.98
C LYS A 32 -8.58 -30.78 -5.04
N LEU A 33 -9.67 -30.58 -4.31
CA LEU A 33 -10.36 -29.30 -4.25
C LEU A 33 -9.44 -28.19 -3.75
N ALA A 34 -8.72 -28.41 -2.64
CA ALA A 34 -7.80 -27.44 -2.07
C ALA A 34 -6.66 -27.06 -3.02
N LYS A 35 -6.10 -28.03 -3.77
CA LYS A 35 -5.06 -27.76 -4.77
C LYS A 35 -5.58 -26.94 -5.96
N LEU A 36 -6.78 -27.27 -6.45
CA LEU A 36 -7.40 -26.54 -7.56
C LEU A 36 -7.76 -25.11 -7.17
N ASP A 37 -8.43 -24.94 -6.03
CA ASP A 37 -8.70 -23.62 -5.45
C ASP A 37 -7.40 -22.84 -5.25
N PHE A 38 -6.35 -23.49 -4.74
CA PHE A 38 -5.08 -22.84 -4.53
C PHE A 38 -4.51 -22.26 -5.83
N ASN A 39 -4.46 -23.07 -6.88
CA ASN A 39 -3.91 -22.67 -8.17
C ASN A 39 -4.77 -21.60 -8.86
N MET A 40 -6.09 -21.69 -8.75
CA MET A 40 -7.02 -20.70 -9.32
C MET A 40 -6.80 -19.31 -8.70
N LEU A 41 -6.76 -19.23 -7.37
CA LEU A 41 -6.50 -17.95 -6.69
C LEU A 41 -5.08 -17.44 -6.95
N GLN A 42 -4.09 -18.33 -7.04
CA GLN A 42 -2.72 -17.91 -7.39
C GLN A 42 -2.65 -17.30 -8.80
N SER A 43 -3.40 -17.84 -9.77
CA SER A 43 -3.47 -17.26 -11.12
C SER A 43 -4.06 -15.85 -11.07
N LEU A 44 -5.19 -15.70 -10.38
CA LEU A 44 -5.87 -14.42 -10.17
C LEU A 44 -4.96 -13.39 -9.49
N HIS A 45 -4.22 -13.79 -8.45
CA HIS A 45 -3.28 -12.90 -7.76
C HIS A 45 -2.10 -12.49 -8.64
N LYS A 46 -1.63 -13.36 -9.55
CA LYS A 46 -0.57 -13.02 -10.51
C LYS A 46 -1.05 -12.00 -11.55
N GLU A 47 -2.30 -12.13 -12.01
CA GLU A 47 -2.92 -11.16 -12.92
C GLU A 47 -3.04 -9.79 -12.25
N GLU A 48 -3.56 -9.74 -11.01
CA GLU A 48 -3.64 -8.51 -10.23
C GLU A 48 -2.25 -7.88 -10.00
N LEU A 49 -1.25 -8.68 -9.62
CA LEU A 49 0.12 -8.20 -9.43
C LEU A 49 0.73 -7.68 -10.74
N HIS A 50 0.42 -8.29 -11.88
CA HIS A 50 0.87 -7.82 -13.18
C HIS A 50 0.30 -6.43 -13.50
N GLU A 51 -1.01 -6.23 -13.31
CA GLU A 51 -1.66 -4.93 -13.51
C GLU A 51 -1.05 -3.84 -12.61
N ILE A 52 -0.85 -4.15 -11.32
CA ILE A 52 -0.24 -3.22 -10.36
C ILE A 52 1.21 -2.91 -10.73
N SER A 53 1.98 -3.92 -11.16
CA SER A 53 3.38 -3.73 -11.58
C SER A 53 3.48 -2.88 -12.85
N LEU A 54 2.54 -3.01 -13.78
CA LEU A 54 2.46 -2.14 -14.96
C LEU A 54 2.17 -0.70 -14.57
N TRP A 55 1.14 -0.48 -13.74
CA TRP A 55 0.84 0.85 -13.19
C TRP A 55 2.07 1.47 -12.50
N TRP A 56 2.76 0.71 -11.65
CA TRP A 56 3.97 1.17 -10.96
C TRP A 56 5.09 1.55 -11.92
N LYS A 57 5.29 0.75 -12.98
CA LYS A 57 6.28 1.01 -14.01
C LYS A 57 5.96 2.27 -14.82
N GLU A 58 4.69 2.51 -15.13
CA GLU A 58 4.23 3.70 -15.88
C GLU A 58 4.45 4.99 -15.10
N LEU A 59 4.38 4.95 -13.76
CA LEU A 59 4.71 6.08 -12.91
C LEU A 59 6.19 6.50 -13.03
N ASP A 60 7.08 5.58 -13.38
CA ASP A 60 8.53 5.81 -13.56
C ASP A 60 9.21 6.37 -12.30
N PHE A 61 8.75 5.92 -11.12
CA PHE A 61 9.29 6.37 -9.82
C PHE A 61 10.74 5.94 -9.62
N ALA A 62 11.16 4.80 -10.17
CA ALA A 62 12.55 4.37 -10.11
C ALA A 62 13.53 5.43 -10.66
N ARG A 63 13.13 6.20 -11.67
CA ARG A 63 13.93 7.31 -12.23
C ARG A 63 13.62 8.65 -11.56
N LYS A 64 12.34 8.94 -11.31
CA LYS A 64 11.89 10.24 -10.81
C LYS A 64 12.15 10.43 -9.31
N LEU A 65 12.18 9.34 -8.54
CA LEU A 65 12.31 9.28 -7.09
C LEU A 65 13.37 8.22 -6.73
N PRO A 66 14.66 8.46 -7.03
CA PRO A 66 15.72 7.45 -6.86
C PRO A 66 15.96 7.06 -5.40
N PHE A 67 15.44 7.83 -4.44
CA PHE A 67 15.50 7.55 -3.01
C PHE A 67 14.40 6.57 -2.55
N ALA A 68 13.32 6.42 -3.31
CA ALA A 68 12.17 5.60 -2.93
C ALA A 68 12.48 4.11 -3.16
N ARG A 69 12.10 3.28 -2.19
CA ARG A 69 12.28 1.82 -2.22
C ARG A 69 11.23 1.20 -3.14
N ASP A 70 11.65 0.28 -4.01
CA ASP A 70 10.71 -0.54 -4.80
C ASP A 70 10.21 -1.71 -3.96
N ARG A 71 8.96 -1.62 -3.50
CA ARG A 71 8.32 -2.60 -2.62
C ARG A 71 7.03 -3.18 -3.19
N ILE A 72 6.71 -2.95 -4.47
CA ILE A 72 5.38 -3.23 -5.04
C ILE A 72 4.91 -4.69 -4.84
N VAL A 73 5.83 -5.65 -4.94
CA VAL A 73 5.55 -7.09 -4.72
C VAL A 73 5.28 -7.39 -3.24
N VAL A 74 6.03 -6.74 -2.33
CA VAL A 74 5.88 -6.92 -0.88
C VAL A 74 4.58 -6.26 -0.41
N ASP A 75 4.30 -5.05 -0.92
CA ASP A 75 3.08 -4.30 -0.61
C ASP A 75 1.85 -5.11 -1.05
N TYR A 76 1.86 -5.65 -2.28
CA TYR A 76 0.79 -6.53 -2.74
C TYR A 76 0.66 -7.80 -1.88
N LEU A 77 1.77 -8.41 -1.47
CA LEU A 77 1.74 -9.57 -0.58
C LEU A 77 1.11 -9.25 0.78
N TRP A 78 1.40 -8.08 1.36
CA TRP A 78 0.75 -7.62 2.59
C TRP A 78 -0.76 -7.50 2.41
N ILE A 79 -1.21 -6.97 1.26
CA ILE A 79 -2.62 -6.81 0.96
C ILE A 79 -3.34 -8.15 0.73
N VAL A 80 -2.70 -9.12 0.07
CA VAL A 80 -3.22 -10.50 -0.01
C VAL A 80 -3.34 -11.12 1.39
N GLY A 81 -2.48 -10.73 2.33
CA GLY A 81 -2.58 -11.11 3.74
C GLY A 81 -3.81 -10.57 4.45
N VAL A 82 -4.33 -9.40 4.05
CA VAL A 82 -5.56 -8.81 4.60
C VAL A 82 -6.80 -9.55 4.11
N TYR A 83 -6.89 -9.82 2.80
CA TYR A 83 -7.96 -10.62 2.20
C TYR A 83 -7.50 -11.28 0.90
N PHE A 84 -7.69 -12.60 0.78
CA PHE A 84 -7.21 -13.39 -0.36
C PHE A 84 -8.33 -13.88 -1.28
N GLU A 85 -9.58 -13.76 -0.84
CA GLU A 85 -10.78 -14.28 -1.49
C GLU A 85 -11.09 -13.53 -2.79
N PRO A 86 -11.68 -14.20 -3.80
CA PRO A 86 -11.80 -13.64 -5.14
C PRO A 86 -12.67 -12.38 -5.20
N GLN A 87 -13.69 -12.27 -4.33
CA GLN A 87 -14.58 -11.10 -4.24
C GLN A 87 -13.86 -9.78 -3.92
N TYR A 88 -12.65 -9.83 -3.38
CA TYR A 88 -11.89 -8.65 -2.97
C TYR A 88 -10.82 -8.22 -3.98
N GLY A 89 -10.92 -8.64 -5.25
CA GLY A 89 -9.90 -8.31 -6.26
C GLY A 89 -9.74 -6.81 -6.52
N LEU A 90 -10.85 -6.07 -6.72
CA LEU A 90 -10.79 -4.61 -6.87
C LEU A 90 -10.24 -3.91 -5.59
N PRO A 91 -10.74 -4.22 -4.38
CA PRO A 91 -10.14 -3.74 -3.14
C PRO A 91 -8.64 -4.02 -3.02
N ARG A 92 -8.17 -5.23 -3.38
CA ARG A 92 -6.74 -5.57 -3.31
C ARG A 92 -5.91 -4.67 -4.21
N LYS A 93 -6.37 -4.45 -5.45
CA LYS A 93 -5.66 -3.59 -6.41
C LYS A 93 -5.54 -2.15 -5.89
N ILE A 94 -6.66 -1.59 -5.45
CA ILE A 94 -6.71 -0.23 -4.90
C ILE A 94 -5.84 -0.10 -3.65
N LEU A 95 -6.01 -1.01 -2.68
CA LEU A 95 -5.28 -0.92 -1.41
C LEU A 95 -3.78 -1.14 -1.60
N SER A 96 -3.36 -1.95 -2.59
CA SER A 96 -1.94 -2.11 -2.94
C SER A 96 -1.34 -0.81 -3.48
N LYS A 97 -2.08 -0.07 -4.32
CA LYS A 97 -1.65 1.27 -4.76
C LYS A 97 -1.55 2.25 -3.59
N VAL A 98 -2.50 2.21 -2.65
CA VAL A 98 -2.48 3.05 -1.45
C VAL A 98 -1.26 2.76 -0.57
N ILE A 99 -0.96 1.48 -0.30
CA ILE A 99 0.23 1.11 0.48
C ILE A 99 1.52 1.47 -0.25
N ALA A 100 1.60 1.23 -1.56
CA ALA A 100 2.77 1.63 -2.34
C ALA A 100 3.02 3.15 -2.25
N MET A 101 1.96 3.97 -2.36
CA MET A 101 2.06 5.41 -2.18
C MET A 101 2.43 5.79 -0.74
N ALA A 102 1.88 5.12 0.27
CA ALA A 102 2.25 5.34 1.67
C ALA A 102 3.72 5.04 1.93
N SER A 103 4.28 3.97 1.32
CA SER A 103 5.70 3.60 1.40
C SER A 103 6.61 4.62 0.71
N VAL A 104 6.19 5.19 -0.43
CA VAL A 104 6.96 6.28 -1.08
C VAL A 104 6.96 7.53 -0.22
N ILE A 105 5.82 7.87 0.37
CA ILE A 105 5.71 9.06 1.21
C ILE A 105 6.52 8.86 2.49
N ASP A 106 6.49 7.68 3.11
CA ASP A 106 7.38 7.29 4.22
C ASP A 106 8.85 7.60 3.88
N ASP A 107 9.33 7.17 2.70
CA ASP A 107 10.69 7.46 2.23
C ASP A 107 10.97 8.97 2.04
N VAL A 108 9.96 9.76 1.66
CA VAL A 108 10.08 11.23 1.59
C VAL A 108 10.30 11.81 2.99
N TYR A 109 9.56 11.37 4.00
CA TYR A 109 9.69 11.88 5.38
C TYR A 109 10.94 11.40 6.10
N ASP A 110 11.39 10.17 5.83
CA ASP A 110 12.51 9.55 6.53
C ASP A 110 13.88 9.88 5.94
N VAL A 111 13.99 9.96 4.61
CA VAL A 111 15.29 9.95 3.93
C VAL A 111 15.60 11.26 3.23
N TYR A 112 14.63 11.85 2.53
CA TYR A 112 14.93 12.84 1.50
C TYR A 112 14.43 14.26 1.79
N GLY A 113 13.22 14.41 2.32
CA GLY A 113 12.57 15.71 2.47
C GLY A 113 13.22 16.57 3.55
N THR A 114 13.42 17.85 3.24
CA THR A 114 13.83 18.82 4.27
C THR A 114 12.63 19.23 5.10
N TYR A 115 12.83 19.62 6.37
CA TYR A 115 11.73 19.99 7.27
C TYR A 115 10.74 21.00 6.67
N LYS A 116 11.24 22.04 5.97
CA LYS A 116 10.40 23.04 5.31
C LYS A 116 9.58 22.46 4.16
N GLU A 117 10.15 21.55 3.38
CA GLU A 117 9.41 20.86 2.32
C GLU A 117 8.37 19.91 2.89
N LEU A 118 8.71 19.18 3.97
CA LEU A 118 7.78 18.30 4.67
C LEU A 118 6.60 19.07 5.29
N GLU A 119 6.82 20.28 5.80
CA GLU A 119 5.75 21.14 6.30
C GLU A 119 4.76 21.51 5.19
N ILE A 120 5.25 22.00 4.05
CA ILE A 120 4.41 22.36 2.90
C ILE A 120 3.70 21.13 2.33
N PHE A 121 4.38 19.98 2.28
CA PHE A 121 3.80 18.72 1.81
C PHE A 121 2.70 18.21 2.73
N THR A 122 2.91 18.27 4.05
CA THR A 122 1.90 17.94 5.05
C THR A 122 0.68 18.83 4.89
N GLU A 123 0.86 20.14 4.78
CA GLU A 123 -0.23 21.08 4.57
C GLU A 123 -1.01 20.84 3.27
N ALA A 124 -0.31 20.47 2.19
CA ALA A 124 -0.96 20.11 0.92
C ALA A 124 -1.89 18.91 1.09
N ILE A 125 -1.42 17.84 1.75
CA ILE A 125 -2.22 16.63 2.01
C ILE A 125 -3.38 16.91 2.96
N GLU A 126 -3.19 17.77 3.96
CA GLU A 126 -4.26 18.21 4.85
C GLU A 126 -5.42 18.87 4.10
N ARG A 127 -5.07 19.77 3.16
CA ARG A 127 -6.04 20.48 2.32
C ARG A 127 -6.69 19.57 1.28
N TRP A 128 -5.94 18.59 0.77
CA TRP A 128 -6.40 17.65 -0.26
C TRP A 128 -6.91 18.35 -1.53
N ASP A 129 -6.19 19.38 -1.98
CA ASP A 129 -6.54 20.20 -3.15
C ASP A 129 -5.48 20.07 -4.25
N VAL A 130 -5.92 19.90 -5.50
CA VAL A 130 -5.06 19.90 -6.71
C VAL A 130 -4.29 21.22 -6.84
N GLY A 131 -4.86 22.33 -6.36
CA GLY A 131 -4.22 23.64 -6.35
C GLY A 131 -2.90 23.69 -5.58
N CYS A 132 -2.70 22.82 -4.59
CA CYS A 132 -1.49 22.76 -3.77
C CYS A 132 -0.26 22.26 -4.55
N ILE A 133 -0.44 21.56 -5.67
CA ILE A 133 0.68 21.02 -6.50
C ILE A 133 1.68 22.11 -6.87
N LYS A 134 1.21 23.31 -7.19
CA LYS A 134 2.09 24.40 -7.66
C LYS A 134 3.09 24.87 -6.61
N GLN A 135 2.81 24.62 -5.32
CA GLN A 135 3.61 25.06 -4.19
C GLN A 135 4.67 24.02 -3.78
N LEU A 136 4.56 22.78 -4.29
CA LEU A 136 5.45 21.69 -3.93
C LEU A 136 6.74 21.70 -4.78
N PRO A 137 7.85 21.16 -4.27
CA PRO A 137 9.01 20.80 -5.09
C PRO A 137 8.64 19.77 -6.17
N ASP A 138 9.36 19.77 -7.30
CA ASP A 138 9.02 18.94 -8.47
C ASP A 138 8.89 17.43 -8.17
N TYR A 139 9.76 16.90 -7.30
CA TYR A 139 9.68 15.48 -6.91
C TYR A 139 8.43 15.16 -6.06
N MET A 140 8.01 16.09 -5.18
CA MET A 140 6.80 15.97 -4.37
C MET A 140 5.52 16.15 -5.18
N LYS A 141 5.55 16.97 -6.25
CA LYS A 141 4.40 17.14 -7.16
C LYS A 141 3.94 15.82 -7.75
N ILE A 142 4.90 15.01 -8.19
CA ILE A 142 4.64 13.71 -8.80
C ILE A 142 4.00 12.78 -7.77
N CYS A 143 4.56 12.70 -6.56
CA CYS A 143 4.00 11.91 -5.46
C CYS A 143 2.58 12.33 -5.11
N TYR A 144 2.35 13.64 -4.96
CA TYR A 144 1.06 14.20 -4.58
C TYR A 144 0.00 14.01 -5.65
N GLN A 145 0.33 14.25 -6.92
CA GLN A 145 -0.60 14.00 -8.03
C GLN A 145 -1.02 12.53 -8.07
N THR A 146 -0.06 11.61 -7.99
CA THR A 146 -0.37 10.17 -7.99
C THR A 146 -1.22 9.77 -6.78
N LEU A 147 -0.98 10.36 -5.60
CA LEU A 147 -1.82 10.15 -4.43
C LEU A 147 -3.26 10.56 -4.69
N LEU A 148 -3.48 11.76 -5.26
CA LEU A 148 -4.82 12.23 -5.61
C LEU A 148 -5.50 11.31 -6.63
N ASP A 149 -4.77 10.88 -7.67
CA ASP A 149 -5.29 9.98 -8.71
C ASP A 149 -5.74 8.63 -8.12
N VAL A 150 -4.96 8.05 -7.20
CA VAL A 150 -5.33 6.80 -6.51
C VAL A 150 -6.59 6.97 -5.67
N PHE A 151 -6.76 8.10 -4.99
CA PHE A 151 -7.94 8.36 -4.18
C PHE A 151 -9.17 8.71 -5.02
N GLU A 152 -8.99 9.29 -6.20
CA GLU A 152 -10.04 9.45 -7.19
C GLU A 152 -10.53 8.08 -7.69
N GLU A 153 -9.63 7.11 -7.93
CA GLU A 153 -10.02 5.73 -8.24
C GLU A 153 -10.87 5.10 -7.11
N ILE A 154 -10.53 5.35 -5.84
CA ILE A 154 -11.32 4.93 -4.67
C ILE A 154 -12.71 5.54 -4.74
N GLU A 155 -12.80 6.85 -4.97
CA GLU A 155 -14.07 7.57 -5.01
C GLU A 155 -14.98 7.03 -6.10
N GLN A 156 -14.45 6.83 -7.30
CA GLN A 156 -15.19 6.27 -8.41
C GLN A 156 -15.66 4.83 -8.13
N ALA A 157 -14.83 4.01 -7.46
CA ALA A 157 -15.22 2.67 -7.05
C ALA A 157 -16.34 2.69 -5.98
N MET A 158 -16.27 3.62 -5.02
CA MET A 158 -17.25 3.74 -3.94
C MET A 158 -18.59 4.30 -4.40
N VAL A 159 -18.59 5.24 -5.36
CA VAL A 159 -19.81 5.77 -5.98
C VAL A 159 -20.64 4.65 -6.61
N LYS A 160 -19.99 3.71 -7.31
CA LYS A 160 -20.66 2.55 -7.94
C LYS A 160 -21.35 1.62 -6.94
N THR A 161 -20.94 1.63 -5.67
CA THR A 161 -21.51 0.78 -4.61
C THR A 161 -22.47 1.52 -3.69
N GLY A 162 -22.72 2.81 -3.92
CA GLY A 162 -23.54 3.66 -3.06
C GLY A 162 -22.89 3.97 -1.69
N ARG A 163 -21.57 3.79 -1.57
CA ARG A 163 -20.81 3.93 -0.31
C ARG A 163 -19.81 5.09 -0.37
N SER A 164 -20.18 6.17 -1.05
CA SER A 164 -19.30 7.35 -1.26
C SER A 164 -18.69 7.90 0.04
N TYR A 165 -19.41 7.83 1.17
CA TYR A 165 -18.89 8.26 2.47
C TYR A 165 -17.61 7.53 2.91
N GLN A 166 -17.32 6.33 2.37
CA GLN A 166 -16.13 5.56 2.73
C GLN A 166 -14.84 6.19 2.22
N SER A 167 -14.88 6.93 1.11
CA SER A 167 -13.69 7.63 0.60
C SER A 167 -13.23 8.73 1.55
N TYR A 168 -14.17 9.41 2.21
CA TYR A 168 -13.86 10.41 3.23
C TYR A 168 -13.03 9.81 4.36
N TYR A 169 -13.45 8.66 4.91
CA TYR A 169 -12.70 7.98 5.96
C TYR A 169 -11.33 7.48 5.51
N ALA A 170 -11.21 7.02 4.26
CA ALA A 170 -9.91 6.66 3.69
C ALA A 170 -8.97 7.87 3.60
N LYS A 171 -9.48 9.02 3.14
CA LYS A 171 -8.70 10.28 3.06
C LYS A 171 -8.26 10.73 4.45
N GLU A 172 -9.17 10.71 5.43
CA GLU A 172 -8.84 11.07 6.81
C GLU A 172 -7.81 10.13 7.43
N ALA A 173 -7.89 8.81 7.18
CA ALA A 173 -6.87 7.85 7.62
C ALA A 173 -5.49 8.15 7.01
N MET A 174 -5.43 8.50 5.72
CA MET A 174 -4.19 8.92 5.07
C MET A 174 -3.64 10.21 5.70
N LYS A 175 -4.47 11.22 5.92
CA LYS A 175 -4.03 12.46 6.62
C LYS A 175 -3.48 12.16 8.01
N MET A 176 -4.13 11.28 8.77
CA MET A 176 -3.65 10.85 10.08
C MET A 176 -2.26 10.20 10.00
N LEU A 177 -2.02 9.34 9.02
CA LEU A 177 -0.71 8.72 8.79
C LEU A 177 0.36 9.78 8.50
N ILE A 178 0.07 10.72 7.62
CA ILE A 178 1.00 11.78 7.22
C ILE A 178 1.32 12.74 8.37
N ARG A 179 0.33 13.07 9.21
CA ARG A 179 0.57 13.81 10.46
C ARG A 179 1.54 13.06 11.37
N ALA A 180 1.40 11.73 11.47
CA ALA A 180 2.29 10.92 12.28
C ALA A 180 3.73 10.93 11.72
N TYR A 181 3.91 10.75 10.41
CA TYR A 181 5.23 10.87 9.75
C TYR A 181 5.87 12.23 10.00
N PHE A 182 5.10 13.32 9.92
CA PHE A 182 5.64 14.66 10.19
C PHE A 182 6.09 14.83 11.65
N VAL A 183 5.36 14.25 12.61
CA VAL A 183 5.76 14.26 14.03
C VAL A 183 7.01 13.40 14.26
N GLU A 184 7.10 12.24 13.61
CA GLU A 184 8.27 11.38 13.67
C GLU A 184 9.52 12.08 13.12
N ALA A 185 9.41 12.73 11.95
CA ALA A 185 10.50 13.53 11.37
C ALA A 185 10.95 14.68 12.30
N LYS A 186 10.04 15.28 13.09
CA LYS A 186 10.39 16.26 14.13
C LYS A 186 11.24 15.64 15.24
N TRP A 187 10.86 14.45 15.71
CA TRP A 187 11.59 13.76 16.78
C TRP A 187 12.97 13.31 16.35
N LEU A 188 13.15 12.91 15.09
CA LEU A 188 14.44 12.53 14.51
C LEU A 188 15.39 13.72 14.26
N GLY A 189 14.99 14.93 14.66
CA GLY A 189 15.88 16.09 14.70
C GLY A 189 15.91 16.93 13.44
N MET A 190 15.03 16.68 12.45
CA MET A 190 14.93 17.56 11.28
C MET A 190 14.45 18.98 11.63
N ALA A 191 13.84 19.17 12.80
CA ALA A 191 13.50 20.48 13.35
C ALA A 191 14.69 21.22 14.00
N MET A 192 15.81 20.54 14.28
CA MET A 192 16.99 21.11 14.96
C MET A 192 18.08 21.47 13.96
N GLY A 193 17.73 22.34 13.00
CA GLY A 193 18.64 22.92 12.02
C GLY A 193 18.75 24.44 12.14
N ALA A 194 18.77 24.99 13.37
CA ALA A 194 19.20 26.36 13.66
C ALA A 194 19.27 26.60 15.18
N GLY A 195 20.43 26.41 15.81
CA GLY A 195 20.69 26.92 17.15
C GLY A 195 21.36 25.95 18.12
N SER A 196 22.62 26.25 18.41
CA SER A 196 23.34 25.97 19.66
C SER A 196 23.49 24.51 20.11
N PHE A 197 24.60 23.90 19.72
CA PHE A 197 25.49 23.30 20.72
C PHE A 197 26.66 24.27 20.91
N VAL A 198 26.62 25.01 22.02
CA VAL A 198 27.81 25.54 22.70
C VAL A 198 28.10 24.58 23.84
#